data_AF-A0A5J4L182-F1
#
_entry.id   AF-A0A5J4L182-F1
#
_cell.length_a   1.000
_cell.length_b   1.000
_cell.length_c   1.000
_cell.angle_alpha   90.00
_cell.angle_beta   90.00
_cell.angle_gamma   90.00
#
_symmetry.space_group_name_H-M   'P 1'
#
loop_
_entity.id
_entity.type
_entity.pdbx_description
1 polymer ?
#
loop_
_entity_poly.entity_id
_entity_poly.type
_entity_poly.pdbx_seq_one_letter_code
_entity_poly.pdbx_strand_id
1 'polypeptide(L)'
;MWFKKNKNNISCPECNGRMEVTAIITDSGSLPDYYEIRRKYKCRSRKCRHECSSIELIAINGDIQSIADDLNKLYSSIDTLNASLKTLLQAAHKLQEVKGSVVYKGPIMN
;
A
#
# COMPACT_ATOMS: atom_id res chain seq x y z
N MET A 1 15.68 -2.78 14.51
CA MET A 1 16.85 -2.42 13.68
C MET A 1 16.63 -3.04 12.31
N TRP A 2 16.50 -2.24 11.25
CA TRP A 2 16.16 -2.73 9.90
C TRP A 2 17.46 -3.04 9.13
N PHE A 3 17.64 -4.29 8.71
CA PHE A 3 18.84 -4.71 7.98
C PHE A 3 18.68 -4.42 6.48
N LYS A 4 19.65 -3.71 5.87
CA LYS A 4 19.69 -3.50 4.43
C LYS A 4 19.94 -4.84 3.73
N LYS A 5 18.92 -5.37 3.05
CA LYS A 5 18.99 -6.61 2.27
C LYS A 5 19.64 -6.33 0.92
N ASN A 6 20.97 -6.35 0.84
CA ASN A 6 21.69 -6.28 -0.45
C ASN A 6 21.78 -7.67 -1.06
N LYS A 7 20.74 -8.03 -1.82
CA LYS A 7 20.55 -9.15 -2.76
C LYS A 7 21.08 -10.57 -2.46
N ASN A 8 21.95 -10.83 -1.47
CA ASN A 8 22.39 -12.16 -1.02
C ASN A 8 23.26 -12.16 0.27
N ASN A 9 23.59 -11.03 0.89
CA ASN A 9 24.43 -11.02 2.11
C ASN A 9 23.91 -10.03 3.18
N ILE A 10 23.74 -10.53 4.41
CA ILE A 10 23.49 -9.71 5.61
C ILE A 10 24.82 -9.34 6.24
N SER A 11 25.03 -8.04 6.45
CA SER A 11 26.21 -7.48 7.11
C SER A 11 25.97 -7.29 8.61
N CYS A 12 27.01 -7.56 9.40
CA CYS A 12 27.03 -7.36 10.84
C CYS A 12 26.94 -5.86 11.14
N PRO A 13 26.02 -5.42 12.02
CA PRO A 13 25.87 -4.01 12.32
C PRO A 13 27.10 -3.40 13.03
N GLU A 14 27.86 -4.23 13.75
CA GLU A 14 29.00 -3.78 14.57
C GLU A 14 30.29 -3.63 13.77
N CYS A 15 30.56 -4.56 12.86
CA CYS A 15 31.85 -4.61 12.14
C CYS A 15 31.72 -4.62 10.63
N ASN A 16 30.50 -4.49 10.10
CA ASN A 16 30.14 -4.63 8.69
C ASN A 16 30.60 -5.96 8.05
N GLY A 17 31.03 -6.93 8.86
CA GLY A 17 31.49 -8.24 8.41
C GLY A 17 30.32 -9.16 8.03
N ARG A 18 30.61 -10.24 7.29
CA ARG A 18 29.58 -11.18 6.83
C ARG A 18 28.92 -11.91 8.01
N MET A 19 27.59 -12.00 7.99
CA MET A 19 26.83 -12.83 8.91
C MET A 19 26.47 -14.17 8.28
N GLU A 20 26.39 -15.22 9.08
CA GLU A 20 25.84 -16.51 8.69
C GLU A 20 24.54 -16.78 9.43
N VAL A 21 23.62 -17.48 8.78
CA VAL A 21 22.40 -17.98 9.41
C VAL A 21 22.75 -19.22 10.22
N THR A 22 22.44 -19.21 11.51
CA THR A 22 22.72 -20.33 12.43
C THR A 22 21.48 -21.15 12.76
N ALA A 23 20.29 -20.54 12.64
CA ALA A 23 19.02 -21.24 12.81
C ALA A 23 17.93 -20.58 11.95
N ILE A 24 17.03 -21.41 11.42
CA ILE A 24 15.79 -20.99 10.79
C ILE A 24 14.67 -21.74 11.51
N ILE A 25 13.78 -21.00 12.15
CA ILE A 25 12.58 -21.53 12.79
C ILE A 25 11.41 -21.02 11.96
N THR A 26 10.62 -21.95 11.43
CA THR A 26 9.37 -21.62 10.73
C THR A 26 8.23 -22.01 11.65
N ASP A 27 7.41 -21.04 12.01
CA ASP A 27 6.22 -21.25 12.83
C ASP A 27 5.00 -20.89 12.00
N SER A 28 4.14 -21.88 11.77
CA SER A 28 2.83 -21.73 11.14
C SER A 28 1.70 -21.67 12.18
N GLY A 29 2.03 -21.60 13.47
CA GLY A 29 1.15 -21.98 14.57
C GLY A 29 0.31 -20.88 15.22
N SER A 30 0.41 -19.61 14.81
CA SER A 30 -0.27 -18.51 15.52
C SER A 30 -1.20 -17.65 14.65
N LEU A 31 -1.04 -17.67 13.33
CA LEU A 31 -1.87 -16.90 12.40
C LEU A 31 -2.21 -17.79 11.19
N PRO A 32 -3.49 -18.01 10.86
CA PRO A 32 -3.89 -18.93 9.80
C PRO A 32 -3.40 -18.52 8.39
N ASP A 33 -3.19 -17.22 8.17
CA ASP A 33 -2.88 -16.66 6.84
C ASP A 33 -1.43 -16.20 6.69
N TYR A 34 -0.58 -16.47 7.68
CA TYR A 34 0.82 -16.06 7.69
C TYR A 34 1.69 -17.19 8.23
N TYR A 35 2.89 -17.31 7.69
CA TYR A 35 3.95 -18.06 8.36
C TYR A 35 5.05 -17.12 8.81
N GLU A 36 5.52 -17.35 10.04
CA GLU A 36 6.59 -16.59 10.65
C GLU A 36 7.91 -17.34 10.42
N ILE A 37 8.87 -16.69 9.78
CA ILE A 37 10.25 -17.17 9.71
C ILE A 37 11.10 -16.38 10.71
N ARG A 38 11.57 -17.04 11.76
CA ARG A 38 12.61 -16.51 12.65
C ARG A 38 13.98 -17.00 12.19
N ARG A 39 14.90 -16.08 11.91
CA ARG A 39 16.29 -16.41 11.58
C ARG A 39 17.22 -15.87 12.65
N LYS A 40 18.16 -16.70 13.09
CA LYS A 40 19.29 -16.26 13.92
C LYS A 40 20.54 -16.12 13.06
N TYR A 41 21.32 -15.09 13.30
CA TYR A 41 22.53 -14.79 12.58
C TYR A 41 23.70 -14.64 13.53
N LYS A 42 24.88 -15.07 13.07
CA LYS A 42 26.15 -14.89 13.77
C LYS A 42 27.18 -14.24 12.87
N CYS A 43 27.86 -13.23 13.38
CA CYS A 43 28.98 -12.63 12.67
C CYS A 43 30.14 -13.63 12.57
N ARG A 44 30.66 -13.84 11.37
CA ARG A 44 31.79 -14.75 11.12
C ARG A 44 33.13 -14.24 11.66
N SER A 45 33.23 -12.94 11.94
CA SER A 45 34.45 -12.39 12.52
C SER A 45 34.66 -12.95 13.92
N ARG A 46 35.74 -13.70 14.11
CA ARG A 46 36.12 -14.31 15.40
C ARG A 46 36.31 -13.29 16.52
N LYS A 47 36.58 -12.03 16.18
CA LYS A 47 36.72 -10.90 17.11
C LYS A 47 35.37 -10.28 17.48
N CYS A 48 34.45 -10.16 16.51
CA CYS A 48 33.16 -9.50 16.74
C CYS A 48 32.16 -10.44 17.42
N ARG A 49 31.97 -11.66 16.88
CA ARG A 49 31.03 -12.69 17.39
C ARG A 49 29.59 -12.20 17.66
N HIS A 50 29.19 -11.04 17.15
CA HIS A 50 27.86 -10.49 17.37
C HIS A 50 26.78 -11.44 16.83
N GLU A 51 25.72 -11.62 17.60
CA GLU A 51 24.57 -12.44 17.25
C GLU A 51 23.33 -11.55 17.18
N CYS A 52 22.50 -11.77 16.17
CA CYS A 52 21.23 -11.07 16.02
C CYS A 52 20.15 -12.01 15.52
N SER A 53 18.90 -11.57 15.58
CA SER A 53 17.77 -12.31 15.03
C SER A 53 16.89 -11.42 14.16
N SER A 54 16.23 -12.03 13.18
CA SER A 54 15.19 -11.38 12.38
C SER A 54 13.92 -12.21 12.43
N ILE A 55 12.78 -11.52 12.40
CA ILE A 55 11.47 -12.11 12.19
C ILE A 55 10.97 -11.62 10.84
N GLU A 56 10.59 -12.54 9.96
CA GLU A 56 9.93 -12.25 8.69
C GLU A 56 8.54 -12.87 8.72
N LEU A 57 7.51 -12.04 8.52
CA LEU A 57 6.14 -12.49 8.33
C LEU A 57 5.90 -12.61 6.84
N ILE A 58 5.48 -13.78 6.39
CA ILE A 58 5.15 -14.01 4.98
C ILE A 58 3.68 -14.37 4.91
N ALA A 59 2.92 -13.54 4.19
CA ALA A 59 1.53 -13.82 3.87
C ALA A 59 1.43 -15.07 3.00
N ILE A 60 0.50 -15.96 3.33
CA ILE A 60 0.13 -17.08 2.49
C ILE A 60 -0.73 -16.48 1.38
N ASN A 61 -0.19 -16.47 0.16
CA ASN A 61 -0.75 -15.78 -1.02
C ASN A 61 -2.27 -15.97 -1.17
N GLY A 62 -3.00 -14.86 -1.01
CA GLY A 62 -4.43 -14.71 -1.28
C GLY A 62 -4.89 -13.30 -0.93
N ASP A 63 -4.57 -12.86 0.29
CA ASP A 63 -5.13 -11.62 0.84
C ASP A 63 -4.50 -10.35 0.27
N ILE A 64 -3.20 -10.33 -0.01
CA ILE A 64 -2.55 -9.12 -0.58
C ILE A 64 -3.06 -8.85 -1.99
N GLN A 65 -3.29 -9.89 -2.79
CA GLN A 65 -3.86 -9.74 -4.12
C GLN A 65 -5.33 -9.32 -4.03
N SER A 66 -6.10 -9.92 -3.12
CA SER A 66 -7.49 -9.52 -2.86
C SER A 66 -7.60 -8.05 -2.43
N ILE A 67 -6.73 -7.60 -1.52
CA ILE A 67 -6.66 -6.20 -1.09
C ILE A 67 -6.30 -5.28 -2.26
N ALA A 68 -5.34 -5.67 -3.10
CA ALA A 68 -4.97 -4.89 -4.28
C ALA A 68 -6.13 -4.78 -5.28
N ASP A 69 -6.85 -5.88 -5.51
CA ASP A 69 -8.01 -5.92 -6.40
C ASP A 69 -9.18 -5.08 -5.85
N ASP A 70 -9.41 -5.14 -4.54
CA ASP A 70 -10.45 -4.35 -3.88
C ASP A 70 -10.12 -2.86 -3.88
N LEU A 71 -8.86 -2.48 -3.68
CA LEU A 71 -8.40 -1.09 -3.82
C LEU A 71 -8.62 -0.59 -5.26
N ASN A 72 -8.32 -1.40 -6.28
CA ASN A 72 -8.54 -1.03 -7.68
C ASN A 72 -10.03 -0.81 -8.01
N LYS A 73 -10.94 -1.63 -7.47
CA LYS A 73 -12.39 -1.42 -7.60
C LYS A 73 -12.83 -0.12 -6.93
N LEU A 74 -12.26 0.19 -5.76
CA LEU A 74 -12.54 1.41 -5.01
C LEU A 74 -12.11 2.66 -5.78
N TYR A 75 -10.90 2.65 -6.37
CA TYR A 75 -10.42 3.72 -7.25
C TYR A 75 -11.36 3.96 -8.44
N SER A 76 -11.76 2.89 -9.13
CA SER A 76 -12.67 2.97 -10.27
C SER A 76 -14.05 3.56 -9.88
N SER A 77 -14.52 3.24 -8.68
CA SER A 77 -15.79 3.76 -8.14
C SER A 77 -15.70 5.26 -7.83
N ILE A 78 -14.56 5.72 -7.29
CA ILE A 78 -14.32 7.14 -7.01
C ILE A 78 -14.28 7.96 -8.31
N ASP A 79 -13.64 7.44 -9.36
CA ASP A 79 -13.60 8.12 -10.66
C ASP A 79 -15.00 8.27 -11.27
N THR A 80 -15.83 7.23 -11.16
CA THR A 80 -17.24 7.25 -11.61
C THR A 80 -18.05 8.28 -10.84
N LEU A 81 -17.86 8.36 -9.51
CA LEU A 81 -18.52 9.35 -8.67
C LEU A 81 -18.10 10.77 -9.06
N ASN A 82 -16.80 11.00 -9.29
CA ASN A 82 -16.27 12.31 -9.69
C ASN A 82 -16.83 12.75 -11.05
N ALA A 83 -16.92 11.84 -12.02
CA ALA A 83 -17.54 12.13 -13.31
C ALA A 83 -19.04 12.50 -13.18
N SER A 84 -19.75 11.79 -12.29
CA SER A 84 -21.16 12.08 -11.98
C SER A 84 -21.33 13.46 -11.33
N LEU A 85 -20.45 13.80 -10.37
CA LEU A 85 -20.45 15.13 -9.73
C LEU A 85 -20.16 16.26 -10.72
N LYS A 86 -19.21 16.07 -11.65
CA LYS A 86 -18.95 17.05 -12.73
C LYS A 86 -20.17 17.26 -13.61
N THR A 87 -20.86 16.18 -13.98
CA THR A 87 -22.09 16.25 -14.78
C THR A 87 -23.18 17.01 -14.04
N LEU A 88 -23.35 16.73 -12.74
CA LEU A 88 -24.32 17.42 -11.89
C LEU A 88 -24.02 18.92 -11.78
N LEU A 89 -22.75 19.28 -11.61
CA LEU A 89 -22.30 20.67 -11.55
C LEU A 89 -22.59 21.41 -12.87
N GLN A 90 -22.31 20.79 -14.01
CA GLN A 90 -22.64 21.35 -15.33
C GLN A 90 -24.14 21.55 -15.52
N ALA A 91 -24.96 20.58 -15.07
CA ALA A 91 -26.41 20.69 -15.12
C ALA A 91 -26.91 21.84 -14.23
N ALA A 92 -26.34 22.00 -13.02
CA ALA A 92 -26.66 23.10 -12.12
C ALA A 92 -26.33 24.46 -12.74
N HIS A 93 -25.17 24.61 -13.39
CA HIS A 93 -24.82 25.84 -14.12
C HIS A 93 -25.81 26.15 -15.24
N LYS A 94 -26.16 25.17 -16.08
CA LYS A 94 -27.16 25.36 -17.14
C LYS A 94 -28.53 25.77 -16.59
N LEU A 95 -28.98 25.19 -15.49
CA LEU A 95 -30.23 25.57 -14.83
C LEU A 95 -30.19 27.01 -14.30
N GLN A 96 -29.03 27.46 -13.80
CA GLN A 96 -28.83 28.81 -13.32
C GLN A 96 -28.84 29.83 -14.48
N GLU A 97 -28.20 29.51 -15.60
CA GLU A 97 -28.23 30.31 -16.83
C GLU A 97 -29.65 30.44 -17.37
N VAL A 98 -30.42 29.35 -17.42
CA VAL A 98 -31.83 29.38 -17.85
C VAL A 98 -32.67 30.27 -16.92
N LYS A 99 -32.49 30.17 -15.59
CA LYS A 99 -33.19 31.05 -14.63
C LYS A 99 -32.83 32.53 -14.79
N GLY A 100 -31.59 32.87 -15.14
CA GLY A 100 -31.16 34.24 -15.43
C GLY A 100 -31.66 34.78 -16.78
N SER A 101 -32.02 33.89 -17.71
CA SER A 101 -32.43 34.22 -19.07
C SER A 101 -33.92 34.52 -19.22
N VAL A 102 -34.75 34.24 -18.20
CA VAL A 102 -36.19 34.54 -18.24
C VAL A 102 -36.44 36.02 -17.93
N VAL A 103 -35.99 36.91 -18.82
CA VAL A 103 -36.59 38.25 -18.97
C VAL A 103 -37.28 38.26 -20.32
N TYR A 104 -38.49 37.72 -20.35
CA TYR A 104 -39.37 37.84 -21.51
C TYR A 104 -39.79 39.30 -21.65
N LYS A 105 -39.08 40.07 -22.49
CA LYS A 105 -39.57 41.34 -23.02
C LYS A 105 -40.51 41.01 -24.18
N GLY A 106 -41.78 40.79 -23.87
CA GLY A 106 -42.83 40.66 -24.88
C GLY A 106 -42.91 41.88 -25.79
N PRO A 107 -43.54 41.76 -26.97
CA PRO A 107 -43.57 42.85 -27.95
C PRO A 107 -44.22 44.10 -27.36
N ILE A 108 -43.51 45.23 -27.45
CA ILE A 108 -44.05 46.56 -27.18
C ILE A 108 -44.94 46.90 -28.37
N MET A 109 -46.26 46.90 -28.17
CA MET A 109 -47.19 47.46 -29.15
C MET A 109 -47.24 48.97 -28.94
N ASN A 110 -46.84 49.72 -29.97
CA ASN A 110 -47.01 51.17 -30.09
C ASN A 110 -48.43 51.52 -30.51
#